data_AF-A0A7W0HQ66-F1
#
_entry.id   AF-A0A7W0HQ66-F1
#
_cell.length_a   1.000
_cell.length_b   1.000
_cell.length_c   1.000
_cell.angle_alpha   90.00
_cell.angle_beta   90.00
_cell.angle_gamma   90.00
#
_symmetry.space_group_name_H-M   'P 1'
#
loop_
_entity.id
_entity.type
_entity.pdbx_description
1 polymer ?
#
loop_
_entity_poly.entity_id
_entity_poly.type
_entity_poly.pdbx_seq_one_letter_code
_entity_poly.pdbx_strand_id
1 'polypeptide(L)'
;MSRNPRNQIFPASVEARTHRSRGLVVLWRWRTELLALALLVMLVRAGQWLPFAALGSVISMPVATRFGRSWVFGHFWCVFSRHRIQRTCMETTKHTTRGRIPLILWITPTASGEKALIMTRAGISAEEFQAYGPELAAACWARQVQVHRHRQYANLLVLEIVRRDERPGAVAPGIERLYGTAWTPVASEEPLDLDRLLIPA
;
A
#
# COMPACT_ATOMS: atom_id res chain seq x y z
N MET A 1 -0.86 -8.84 25.51
CA MET A 1 -0.06 -7.65 25.12
C MET A 1 -0.99 -6.45 25.04
N SER A 2 -0.84 -5.49 25.96
CA SER A 2 -1.58 -4.23 25.91
C SER A 2 -1.13 -3.40 24.69
N ARG A 3 -2.08 -2.96 23.85
CA ARG A 3 -1.79 -2.12 22.66
C ARG A 3 -1.49 -0.69 23.09
N ASN A 4 -0.53 -0.04 22.42
CA ASN A 4 -0.11 1.35 22.67
C ASN A 4 -1.32 2.32 22.75
N PRO A 5 -1.52 3.03 23.88
CA PRO A 5 -2.69 3.88 24.12
C PRO A 5 -2.69 5.19 23.31
N ARG A 6 -1.56 5.62 22.71
CA ARG A 6 -1.54 6.79 21.80
C ARG A 6 -2.41 6.59 20.54
N ASN A 7 -2.86 5.36 20.29
CA ASN A 7 -3.41 4.92 19.01
C ASN A 7 -4.87 4.40 19.12
N GLN A 8 -5.60 4.83 20.14
CA GLN A 8 -6.97 4.39 20.39
C GLN A 8 -7.93 5.58 20.28
N ILE A 9 -8.50 5.78 19.09
CA ILE A 9 -9.62 6.72 18.89
C ILE A 9 -10.91 6.13 19.52
N PHE A 10 -10.98 4.81 19.69
CA PHE A 10 -12.11 4.11 20.30
C PHE A 10 -11.67 3.36 21.56
N PRO A 11 -12.47 3.36 22.64
CA PRO A 11 -12.13 2.65 23.87
C PRO A 11 -12.04 1.14 23.61
N ALA A 12 -11.08 0.48 24.27
CA ALA A 12 -10.79 -0.96 24.12
C ALA A 12 -11.99 -1.90 24.39
N SER A 13 -13.09 -1.39 24.94
CA SER A 13 -14.36 -2.10 25.16
C SER A 13 -15.21 -2.28 23.90
N VAL A 14 -14.91 -1.59 22.80
CA VAL A 14 -15.62 -1.77 21.52
C VAL A 14 -14.88 -2.79 20.68
N GLU A 15 -15.18 -4.07 20.88
CA GLU A 15 -14.82 -5.10 19.92
C GLU A 15 -15.41 -4.71 18.55
N ALA A 16 -14.53 -4.38 17.60
CA ALA A 16 -14.92 -4.08 16.24
C ALA A 16 -15.62 -5.31 15.67
N ARG A 17 -16.96 -5.28 15.65
CA ARG A 17 -17.77 -6.34 15.05
C ARG A 17 -17.33 -6.47 13.60
N THR A 18 -16.62 -7.55 13.29
CA THR A 18 -16.08 -7.83 11.95
C THR A 18 -17.24 -8.13 11.03
N HIS A 19 -17.88 -7.09 10.48
CA HIS A 19 -18.92 -7.28 9.50
C HIS A 19 -18.26 -7.88 8.25
N ARG A 20 -18.67 -9.11 7.93
CA ARG A 20 -18.37 -9.84 6.69
C ARG A 20 -18.26 -8.83 5.54
N SER A 21 -17.04 -8.62 5.05
CA SER A 21 -16.79 -7.68 3.96
C SER A 21 -17.65 -8.11 2.77
N ARG A 22 -18.28 -7.14 2.09
CA ARG A 22 -19.07 -7.40 0.87
C ARG A 22 -18.24 -8.31 -0.04
N GLY A 23 -18.85 -9.35 -0.61
CA GLY A 23 -18.13 -10.38 -1.39
C GLY A 23 -17.19 -9.80 -2.45
N LEU A 24 -17.50 -8.62 -2.98
CA LEU A 24 -16.66 -7.86 -3.92
C LEU A 24 -15.29 -7.45 -3.36
N VAL A 25 -15.18 -7.08 -2.08
CA VAL A 25 -13.90 -6.72 -1.44
C VAL A 25 -13.08 -7.98 -1.16
N VAL A 26 -13.75 -9.07 -0.77
CA VAL A 26 -13.11 -10.39 -0.61
C VAL A 26 -12.59 -10.88 -1.96
N LEU A 27 -13.41 -10.80 -3.00
CA LEU A 27 -13.06 -11.19 -4.37
C LEU A 27 -11.90 -10.35 -4.91
N TRP A 28 -11.92 -9.04 -4.67
CA TRP A 28 -10.81 -8.14 -5.05
C TRP A 28 -9.51 -8.48 -4.32
N ARG A 29 -9.61 -8.91 -3.05
CA ARG A 29 -8.48 -9.37 -2.25
C ARG A 29 -7.97 -10.74 -2.72
N TRP A 30 -8.88 -11.66 -3.08
CA TRP A 30 -8.59 -13.00 -3.58
C TRP A 30 -8.22 -13.03 -5.06
N ARG A 31 -8.28 -11.91 -5.81
CA ARG A 31 -8.05 -11.91 -7.26
C ARG A 31 -6.73 -12.57 -7.64
N THR A 32 -5.66 -12.35 -6.87
CA THR A 32 -4.33 -12.90 -7.16
C THR A 32 -4.26 -14.39 -6.87
N GLU A 33 -4.94 -14.86 -5.81
CA GLU A 33 -5.05 -16.28 -5.46
C GLU A 33 -5.93 -17.02 -6.47
N LEU A 34 -7.05 -16.43 -6.88
CA LEU A 34 -7.96 -16.98 -7.89
C LEU A 34 -7.31 -17.04 -9.28
N LEU A 35 -6.54 -16.02 -9.67
CA LEU A 35 -5.78 -16.05 -10.93
C LEU A 35 -4.67 -17.09 -10.90
N ALA A 36 -3.94 -17.23 -9.79
CA ALA A 36 -2.92 -18.27 -9.64
C ALA A 36 -3.53 -19.67 -9.67
N LEU A 37 -4.67 -19.87 -8.98
CA LEU A 37 -5.38 -21.15 -8.96
C LEU A 37 -6.00 -21.48 -10.32
N ALA A 38 -6.58 -20.49 -11.02
CA ALA A 38 -7.10 -20.68 -12.37
C ALA A 38 -5.98 -21.05 -13.37
N LEU A 39 -4.83 -20.39 -13.27
CA LEU A 39 -3.64 -20.73 -14.06
C LEU A 39 -3.17 -22.15 -13.76
N LEU A 40 -3.07 -22.53 -12.49
CA LEU A 40 -2.70 -23.88 -12.06
C LEU A 40 -3.66 -24.94 -12.61
N VAL A 41 -4.98 -24.72 -12.49
CA VAL A 41 -6.00 -25.63 -13.00
C VAL A 41 -5.89 -25.76 -14.52
N MET A 42 -5.71 -24.65 -15.25
CA MET A 42 -5.51 -24.68 -16.71
C MET A 42 -4.26 -25.50 -17.09
N LEU A 43 -3.15 -25.31 -16.37
CA LEU A 43 -1.90 -26.04 -16.58
C LEU A 43 -2.03 -27.54 -16.28
N VAL A 44 -2.71 -27.92 -15.19
CA VAL A 44 -2.92 -29.33 -14.83
C VAL A 44 -3.86 -30.02 -15.83
N ARG A 45 -4.90 -29.34 -16.30
CA ARG A 45 -5.81 -29.87 -17.34
C ARG A 45 -5.12 -30.05 -18.69
N ALA A 46 -4.03 -29.33 -18.97
CA ALA A 46 -3.25 -29.49 -20.19
C ALA A 46 -2.44 -30.80 -20.25
N GLY A 47 -2.37 -31.58 -19.16
CA GLY A 47 -2.08 -33.02 -19.19
C GLY A 47 -0.71 -33.45 -19.73
N GLN A 48 0.29 -32.57 -19.73
CA GLN A 48 1.63 -32.83 -20.28
C GLN A 48 2.69 -32.44 -19.24
N TRP A 49 3.98 -32.67 -19.50
CA TRP A 49 5.12 -32.16 -18.70
C TRP A 49 5.39 -30.66 -18.97
N LEU A 50 4.70 -30.09 -19.96
CA LEU A 50 4.66 -28.66 -20.26
C LEU A 50 4.25 -27.71 -19.12
N PRO A 51 3.35 -28.02 -18.16
CA PRO A 51 3.07 -27.12 -17.06
C PRO A 51 4.27 -27.03 -16.11
N PHE A 52 5.03 -28.10 -15.89
CA PHE A 52 6.28 -28.03 -15.12
C PHE A 52 7.37 -27.28 -15.87
N ALA A 53 7.51 -27.49 -17.18
CA ALA A 53 8.44 -26.74 -18.03
C ALA A 53 8.03 -25.25 -18.17
N ALA A 54 6.74 -24.95 -18.22
CA ALA A 54 6.20 -23.59 -18.27
C ALA A 54 6.34 -22.88 -16.92
N LEU A 55 6.06 -23.56 -15.80
CA LEU A 55 6.32 -23.02 -14.45
C LEU A 55 7.82 -22.78 -14.28
N GLY A 56 8.64 -23.76 -14.65
CA GLY A 56 10.10 -23.68 -14.63
C GLY A 56 10.62 -22.56 -15.52
N SER A 57 10.04 -22.35 -16.70
CA SER A 57 10.35 -21.25 -17.61
C SER A 57 9.95 -19.90 -17.02
N VAL A 58 8.71 -19.75 -16.54
CA VAL A 58 8.21 -18.52 -15.91
C VAL A 58 8.99 -18.15 -14.66
N ILE A 59 9.52 -19.13 -13.92
CA ILE A 59 10.37 -18.92 -12.73
C ILE A 59 11.84 -18.70 -13.13
N SER A 60 12.35 -19.38 -14.15
CA SER A 60 13.76 -19.31 -14.57
C SER A 60 14.06 -18.08 -15.43
N MET A 61 13.12 -17.63 -16.28
CA MET A 61 13.30 -16.46 -17.15
C MET A 61 13.61 -15.18 -16.35
N PRO A 62 12.90 -14.91 -15.24
CA PRO A 62 13.20 -13.78 -14.40
C PRO A 62 14.54 -13.89 -13.67
N VAL A 63 14.93 -15.10 -13.24
CA VAL A 63 16.18 -15.34 -12.52
C VAL A 63 17.39 -15.17 -13.44
N ALA A 64 17.29 -15.63 -14.69
CA ALA A 64 18.37 -15.58 -15.67
C ALA A 64 18.70 -14.14 -16.13
N THR A 65 17.74 -13.21 -16.07
CA THR A 65 17.91 -11.84 -16.60
C THR A 65 17.96 -10.79 -15.47
N ARG A 66 18.83 -9.79 -15.59
CA ARG A 66 18.85 -8.65 -14.64
C ARG A 66 17.52 -7.88 -14.63
N PHE A 67 16.89 -7.75 -15.80
CA PHE A 67 15.59 -7.11 -15.95
C PHE A 67 14.48 -7.90 -15.24
N GLY A 68 14.45 -9.21 -15.44
CA GLY A 68 13.48 -10.09 -14.78
C GLY A 68 13.60 -10.10 -13.27
N ARG A 69 14.82 -10.15 -12.72
CA ARG A 69 15.05 -10.02 -11.27
C ARG A 69 14.51 -8.69 -10.74
N SER A 70 14.82 -7.58 -11.41
CA SER A 70 14.34 -6.26 -10.99
C SER A 70 12.80 -6.15 -11.01
N TRP A 71 12.15 -6.77 -12.00
CA TRP A 71 10.70 -6.82 -12.10
C TRP A 71 10.07 -7.66 -10.99
N VAL A 72 10.61 -8.86 -10.72
CA VAL A 72 10.16 -9.72 -9.62
C VAL A 72 10.33 -9.04 -8.27
N PHE A 73 11.48 -8.41 -8.03
CA PHE A 73 11.70 -7.65 -6.80
C PHE A 73 10.69 -6.50 -6.67
N GLY A 74 10.46 -5.72 -7.73
CA GLY A 74 9.46 -4.65 -7.72
C GLY A 74 8.05 -5.16 -7.39
N HIS A 75 7.65 -6.28 -7.99
CA HIS A 75 6.33 -6.89 -7.75
C HIS A 75 6.22 -7.50 -6.34
N PHE A 76 7.28 -8.17 -5.87
CA PHE A 76 7.37 -8.69 -4.51
C PHE A 76 7.17 -7.56 -3.49
N TRP A 77 7.88 -6.46 -3.68
CA TRP A 77 7.77 -5.28 -2.82
C TRP A 77 6.35 -4.70 -2.83
N CYS A 78 5.69 -4.62 -4.00
CA CYS A 78 4.29 -4.19 -4.09
C CYS A 78 3.34 -5.10 -3.28
N VAL A 79 3.51 -6.41 -3.36
CA VAL A 79 2.70 -7.37 -2.58
C VAL A 79 2.99 -7.25 -1.10
N PHE A 80 4.27 -7.11 -0.73
CA PHE A 80 4.71 -6.94 0.64
C PHE A 80 4.11 -5.67 1.26
N SER A 81 4.26 -4.51 0.61
CA SER A 81 3.69 -3.25 1.08
C SER A 81 2.17 -3.32 1.17
N ARG A 82 1.50 -3.97 0.21
CA ARG A 82 0.04 -4.18 0.28
C ARG A 82 -0.37 -4.90 1.55
N HIS A 83 0.27 -6.03 1.84
CA HIS A 83 -0.06 -6.84 3.01
C HIS A 83 0.27 -6.08 4.31
N ARG A 84 1.41 -5.39 4.35
CA ARG A 84 1.87 -4.66 5.53
C ARG A 84 0.98 -3.44 5.81
N ILE A 85 0.62 -2.64 4.80
CA ILE A 85 -0.34 -1.54 4.94
C ILE A 85 -1.69 -2.05 5.46
N GLN A 86 -2.20 -3.17 4.91
CA GLN A 86 -3.44 -3.75 5.41
C GLN A 86 -3.33 -4.20 6.87
N ARG A 87 -2.23 -4.86 7.24
CA ARG A 87 -1.97 -5.28 8.62
C ARG A 87 -1.83 -4.08 9.56
N THR A 88 -1.13 -3.02 9.16
CA THR A 88 -1.02 -1.79 9.94
C THR A 88 -2.38 -1.12 10.09
N CYS A 89 -3.18 -0.98 9.03
CA CYS A 89 -4.54 -0.47 9.16
C CYS A 89 -5.40 -1.36 10.08
N MET A 90 -5.21 -2.69 10.04
CA MET A 90 -5.87 -3.63 10.95
C MET A 90 -5.48 -3.42 12.41
N GLU A 91 -4.19 -3.24 12.68
CA GLU A 91 -3.62 -3.17 14.02
C GLU A 91 -3.72 -1.78 14.64
N THR A 92 -3.70 -0.73 13.83
CA THR A 92 -3.63 0.68 14.23
C THR A 92 -5.03 1.31 14.43
N THR A 93 -6.11 0.53 14.52
CA THR A 93 -7.49 1.03 14.73
C THR A 93 -7.93 2.06 13.66
N LYS A 94 -7.32 2.07 12.46
CA LYS A 94 -7.80 2.85 11.31
C LYS A 94 -8.96 2.14 10.63
N HIS A 95 -10.00 1.93 11.41
CA HIS A 95 -11.26 1.40 10.92
C HIS A 95 -12.33 2.39 11.30
N THR A 96 -13.29 2.53 10.40
CA THR A 96 -14.56 3.13 10.78
C THR A 96 -15.13 2.36 11.99
N THR A 97 -16.06 2.93 12.76
CA THR A 97 -16.74 2.25 13.90
C THR A 97 -17.37 0.87 13.53
N ARG A 98 -17.42 0.57 12.22
CA ARG A 98 -17.88 -0.70 11.62
C ARG A 98 -16.75 -1.65 11.15
N GLY A 99 -15.49 -1.44 11.54
CA GLY A 99 -14.37 -2.35 11.22
C GLY A 99 -13.95 -2.38 9.74
N ARG A 100 -14.21 -1.31 8.97
CA ARG A 100 -13.91 -1.28 7.53
C ARG A 100 -12.53 -0.69 7.27
N ILE A 101 -11.67 -1.48 6.65
CA ILE A 101 -10.30 -1.10 6.24
C ILE A 101 -10.34 -0.32 4.93
N PRO A 102 -9.47 0.69 4.75
CA PRO A 102 -9.28 1.35 3.46
C PRO A 102 -8.88 0.34 2.37
N LEU A 103 -9.43 0.52 1.17
CA LEU A 103 -9.23 -0.41 0.07
C LEU A 103 -7.98 0.00 -0.72
N ILE A 104 -6.95 -0.85 -0.68
CA ILE A 104 -5.79 -0.71 -1.57
C ILE A 104 -6.22 -1.16 -2.96
N LEU A 105 -6.34 -0.20 -3.87
CA LEU A 105 -6.76 -0.42 -5.25
C LEU A 105 -5.62 -1.03 -6.07
N TRP A 106 -4.44 -0.41 -5.99
CA TRP A 106 -3.26 -0.80 -6.78
C TRP A 106 -1.97 -0.35 -6.09
N ILE A 107 -0.87 -1.12 -6.24
CA ILE A 107 0.50 -0.66 -5.91
C ILE A 107 1.41 -0.87 -7.11
N THR A 108 2.17 0.16 -7.48
CA THR A 108 3.11 0.13 -8.62
C THR A 108 4.52 0.42 -8.14
N PRO A 109 5.53 -0.31 -8.63
CA PRO A 109 6.92 0.01 -8.32
C PRO A 109 7.30 1.37 -8.91
N THR A 110 8.19 2.10 -8.26
CA THR A 110 8.77 3.36 -8.74
C THR A 110 10.29 3.33 -8.63
N ALA A 111 10.96 4.35 -9.17
CA ALA A 111 12.41 4.51 -9.07
C ALA A 111 12.93 4.51 -7.62
N SER A 112 12.19 5.19 -6.73
CA SER A 112 12.51 5.38 -5.32
C SER A 112 11.93 4.30 -4.39
N GLY A 113 10.96 3.52 -4.87
CA GLY A 113 10.29 2.50 -4.08
C GLY A 113 8.98 2.08 -4.74
N GLU A 114 7.85 2.52 -4.19
CA GLU A 114 6.51 2.14 -4.65
C GLU A 114 5.48 3.27 -4.43
N LYS A 115 4.43 3.31 -5.25
CA LYS A 115 3.25 4.18 -5.05
C LYS A 115 1.99 3.33 -4.93
N ALA A 116 1.24 3.51 -3.84
CA ALA A 116 0.01 2.79 -3.54
C ALA A 116 -1.21 3.72 -3.65
N LEU A 117 -2.18 3.35 -4.47
CA LEU A 117 -3.47 4.03 -4.54
C LEU A 117 -4.45 3.39 -3.57
N ILE A 118 -4.98 4.23 -2.69
CA ILE A 118 -5.83 3.80 -1.60
C ILE A 118 -7.14 4.58 -1.69
N MET A 119 -8.24 3.82 -1.69
CA MET A 119 -9.57 4.37 -1.52
C MET A 119 -9.94 4.31 -0.04
N THR A 120 -9.99 5.47 0.60
CA THR A 120 -10.39 5.59 2.00
C THR A 120 -11.91 5.39 2.14
N ARG A 121 -12.33 5.06 3.37
CA ARG A 121 -13.74 4.99 3.75
C ARG A 121 -14.11 6.21 4.57
N ALA A 122 -15.42 6.48 4.65
CA ALA A 122 -15.96 7.58 5.46
C ALA A 122 -15.40 7.52 6.89
N GLY A 123 -14.78 8.62 7.34
CA GLY A 123 -14.10 8.70 8.63
C GLY A 123 -12.58 8.45 8.57
N ILE A 124 -12.00 8.23 7.40
CA ILE A 124 -10.55 8.12 7.20
C ILE A 124 -10.11 9.16 6.17
N SER A 125 -9.23 10.07 6.58
CA SER A 125 -8.73 11.17 5.74
C SER A 125 -7.27 10.97 5.33
N ALA A 126 -6.79 11.80 4.38
CA ALA A 126 -5.40 11.76 3.95
C ALA A 126 -4.46 12.32 5.04
N GLU A 127 -4.94 13.31 5.80
CA GLU A 127 -4.27 13.93 6.94
C GLU A 127 -4.03 12.91 8.05
N GLU A 128 -5.00 12.04 8.30
CA GLU A 128 -4.82 10.92 9.23
C GLU A 128 -3.73 9.96 8.73
N PHE A 129 -3.69 9.63 7.44
CA PHE A 129 -2.60 8.82 6.91
C PHE A 129 -1.23 9.50 7.07
N GLN A 130 -1.16 10.82 6.94
CA GLN A 130 0.07 11.60 7.10
C GLN A 130 0.55 11.61 8.55
N ALA A 131 -0.35 11.80 9.52
CA ALA A 131 -0.04 11.75 10.95
C ALA A 131 0.59 10.40 11.36
N TYR A 132 0.24 9.32 10.66
CA TYR A 132 0.78 7.98 10.88
C TYR A 132 1.83 7.55 9.84
N GLY A 133 2.37 8.51 9.09
CA GLY A 133 3.45 8.28 8.14
C GLY A 133 4.63 7.51 8.75
N PRO A 134 5.10 7.83 9.97
CA PRO A 134 6.19 7.11 10.62
C PRO A 134 5.89 5.63 10.89
N GLU A 135 4.69 5.29 11.39
CA GLU A 135 4.29 3.90 11.62
C GLU A 135 4.14 3.14 10.31
N LEU A 136 3.60 3.79 9.27
CA LEU A 136 3.50 3.21 7.93
C LEU A 136 4.88 2.97 7.33
N ALA A 137 5.82 3.90 7.50
CA ALA A 137 7.20 3.75 7.04
C ALA A 137 7.88 2.58 7.75
N ALA A 138 7.78 2.51 9.08
CA ALA A 138 8.31 1.42 9.88
C ALA A 138 7.70 0.07 9.50
N ALA A 139 6.37 0.02 9.33
CA ALA A 139 5.67 -1.20 8.93
C ALA A 139 6.09 -1.65 7.52
N CYS A 140 6.21 -0.73 6.58
CA CYS A 140 6.58 -1.05 5.21
C CYS A 140 8.07 -1.30 5.01
N TRP A 141 8.92 -1.13 6.04
CA TRP A 141 10.39 -1.12 5.89
C TRP A 141 10.86 -0.08 4.86
N ALA A 142 10.27 1.11 4.93
CA ALA A 142 10.59 2.24 4.08
C ALA A 142 11.39 3.29 4.88
N ARG A 143 12.18 4.08 4.18
CA ARG A 143 12.89 5.22 4.77
C ARG A 143 11.91 6.31 5.16
N GLN A 144 10.97 6.59 4.27
CA GLN A 144 9.92 7.58 4.48
C GLN A 144 8.67 7.21 3.68
N VAL A 145 7.56 7.77 4.10
CA VAL A 145 6.27 7.66 3.42
C VAL A 145 5.71 9.06 3.24
N GLN A 146 5.26 9.37 2.03
CA GLN A 146 4.61 10.65 1.71
C GLN A 146 3.17 10.38 1.30
N VAL A 147 2.24 11.21 1.79
CA VAL A 147 0.83 11.09 1.47
C VAL A 147 0.41 12.20 0.53
N HIS A 148 -0.30 11.84 -0.52
CA HIS A 148 -0.88 12.76 -1.49
C HIS A 148 -2.39 12.58 -1.51
N ARG A 149 -3.15 13.68 -1.47
CA ARG A 149 -4.61 13.67 -1.57
C ARG A 149 -5.08 14.06 -2.97
N HIS A 150 -6.20 13.51 -3.43
CA HIS A 150 -6.80 13.91 -4.69
C HIS A 150 -7.56 15.24 -4.56
N ARG A 151 -7.40 16.16 -5.51
CA ARG A 151 -8.02 17.51 -5.49
C ARG A 151 -9.55 17.48 -5.52
N GLN A 152 -10.14 16.51 -6.22
CA GLN A 152 -11.60 16.41 -6.40
C GLN A 152 -12.25 15.31 -5.55
N TYR A 153 -11.48 14.34 -5.05
CA TYR A 153 -12.02 13.11 -4.45
C TYR A 153 -11.32 12.85 -3.11
N ALA A 154 -11.90 13.34 -2.01
CA ALA A 154 -11.33 13.18 -0.67
C ALA A 154 -11.22 11.71 -0.21
N ASN A 155 -11.94 10.80 -0.88
CA ASN A 155 -11.88 9.36 -0.64
C ASN A 155 -10.72 8.66 -1.36
N LEU A 156 -9.88 9.37 -2.11
CA LEU A 156 -8.73 8.83 -2.82
C LEU A 156 -7.44 9.49 -2.34
N LEU A 157 -6.47 8.66 -1.99
CA LEU A 157 -5.12 9.09 -1.64
C LEU A 157 -4.07 8.19 -2.29
N VAL A 158 -2.90 8.78 -2.53
CA VAL A 158 -1.71 8.07 -2.99
C VAL A 158 -0.68 8.09 -1.87
N LEU A 159 -0.23 6.89 -1.49
CA LEU A 159 0.84 6.68 -0.53
C LEU A 159 2.12 6.37 -1.28
N GLU A 160 3.08 7.28 -1.22
CA GLU A 160 4.40 7.10 -1.80
C GLU A 160 5.36 6.54 -0.76
N ILE A 161 5.90 5.37 -1.04
CA ILE A 161 6.76 4.59 -0.15
C ILE A 161 8.18 4.68 -0.70
N VAL A 162 9.02 5.45 -0.03
CA VAL A 162 10.40 5.68 -0.46
C VAL A 162 11.32 4.73 0.31
N ARG A 163 11.98 3.83 -0.41
CA ARG A 163 12.93 2.85 0.15
C ARG A 163 14.38 3.19 -0.22
N ARG A 164 14.59 3.88 -1.33
CA ARG A 164 15.89 4.10 -1.95
C ARG A 164 15.96 5.52 -2.49
N ASP A 165 17.16 6.07 -2.58
CA ASP A 165 17.38 7.30 -3.34
C ASP A 165 17.03 7.08 -4.81
N GLU A 166 16.48 8.13 -5.43
CA GLU A 166 16.12 8.10 -6.84
C GLU A 166 17.33 7.71 -7.66
N ARG A 167 17.22 6.59 -8.39
CA ARG A 167 18.25 6.24 -9.36
C ARG A 167 18.10 7.13 -10.58
N PRO A 168 19.14 7.89 -10.99
CA PRO A 168 19.09 8.64 -12.22
C PRO A 168 18.78 7.69 -13.40
N GLY A 169 17.78 8.03 -14.21
CA GLY A 169 17.36 7.24 -15.38
C GLY A 169 16.41 6.07 -15.09
N ALA A 170 15.95 5.88 -13.84
CA ALA A 170 14.92 4.90 -13.56
C ALA A 170 13.56 5.40 -14.09
N VAL A 171 13.07 4.74 -15.13
CA VAL A 171 11.70 4.92 -15.62
C VAL A 171 10.76 4.55 -14.48
N ALA A 172 10.18 5.54 -13.81
CA ALA A 172 8.99 5.32 -13.00
C ALA A 172 7.94 4.75 -13.96
N PRO A 173 7.47 3.50 -13.79
CA PRO A 173 6.48 2.93 -14.69
C PRO A 173 5.17 3.72 -14.53
N GLY A 174 5.05 4.74 -15.37
CA GLY A 174 3.83 5.28 -15.96
C GLY A 174 2.72 5.78 -15.04
N ILE A 175 2.94 5.91 -13.73
CA ILE A 175 1.84 6.34 -12.86
C ILE A 175 1.63 7.86 -12.83
N GLU A 176 2.66 8.67 -13.08
CA GLU A 176 2.48 10.12 -13.28
C GLU A 176 1.51 10.42 -14.44
N ARG A 177 1.49 9.56 -15.47
CA ARG A 177 0.50 9.63 -16.56
C ARG A 177 -0.92 9.22 -16.15
N LEU A 178 -1.08 8.30 -15.20
CA LEU A 178 -2.39 7.80 -14.74
C LEU A 178 -3.03 8.70 -13.69
N TYR A 179 -2.22 9.42 -12.91
CA TYR A 179 -2.67 10.26 -11.80
C TYR A 179 -2.81 11.73 -12.19
N GLY A 180 -2.16 12.18 -13.27
CA GLY A 180 -2.26 13.56 -13.72
C GLY A 180 -1.80 14.57 -12.66
N THR A 181 -2.17 15.83 -12.84
CA THR A 181 -1.81 16.95 -11.93
C THR A 181 -2.78 17.12 -10.76
N ALA A 182 -3.68 16.15 -10.54
CA ALA A 182 -4.78 16.28 -9.59
C ALA A 182 -4.40 15.93 -8.14
N TRP A 183 -3.13 15.69 -7.83
CA TRP A 183 -2.67 15.25 -6.52
C TRP A 183 -1.88 16.36 -5.83
N THR A 184 -2.23 16.61 -4.57
CA THR A 184 -1.53 17.59 -3.74
C THR A 184 -0.90 16.87 -2.56
N PRO A 185 0.39 17.10 -2.26
CA PRO A 185 1.02 16.54 -1.08
C PRO A 185 0.28 17.06 0.15
N VAL A 186 0.05 16.16 1.11
CA VAL A 186 -0.43 16.55 2.43
C VAL A 186 0.80 17.03 3.19
N ALA A 187 0.81 18.32 3.55
CA ALA A 187 1.88 18.86 4.36
C ALA A 187 1.95 18.07 5.68
N SER A 188 3.16 17.67 6.06
CA SER A 188 3.39 17.31 7.45
C SER A 188 3.05 18.52 8.29
N GLU A 189 2.13 18.36 9.23
CA GLU A 189 1.87 19.38 10.24
C GLU A 189 3.13 19.41 11.12
N GLU A 190 4.11 20.20 10.68
CA GLU A 190 5.28 20.54 11.47
C GLU A 190 4.71 21.21 12.72
N PRO A 191 5.00 20.68 13.93
CA PRO A 191 4.50 21.29 15.15
C PRO A 191 4.94 22.75 15.11
N LEU A 192 3.97 23.67 15.11
CA LEU A 192 4.24 25.11 15.12
C LEU A 192 5.26 25.36 16.22
N ASP A 193 6.48 25.73 15.83
CA ASP A 193 7.59 26.00 16.71
C ASP A 193 7.27 27.32 17.43
N LEU A 194 6.46 27.22 18.49
CA LEU A 194 6.03 28.35 19.32
C LEU A 194 7.25 29.08 19.92
N ASP A 195 8.41 28.42 19.98
CA ASP A 195 9.69 29.00 20.37
C ASP A 195 10.24 30.05 19.38
N ARG A 196 9.85 29.99 18.09
CA ARG A 196 10.24 31.04 17.11
C ARG A 196 9.41 32.32 17.23
N LEU A 197 8.24 32.27 17.87
CA LEU A 197 7.35 33.43 18.05
C LEU A 197 7.56 34.14 19.40
N LEU A 198 8.38 33.59 20.29
CA LEU A 198 8.66 34.13 21.63
C LEU A 198 10.04 34.79 21.76
N ILE A 199 10.75 35.05 20.66
CA ILE A 199 11.97 35.85 20.68
C ILE A 199 11.57 37.33 20.52
N PRO A 200 11.56 38.15 21.60
CA PRO A 200 11.50 39.59 21.43
C PRO A 200 12.78 40.06 20.73
N ALA A 201 12.61 40.95 19.75
CA ALA A 201 13.68 41.63 19.03
C ALA A 201 14.54 42.51 19.95
#